data_AF-Q0PHS3-F1
#
_entry.id   AF-Q0PHS3-F1
#
_cell.length_a   1.000
_cell.length_b   1.000
_cell.length_c   1.000
_cell.angle_alpha   90.00
_cell.angle_beta   90.00
_cell.angle_gamma   90.00
#
_symmetry.space_group_name_H-M   'P 1'
#
loop_
_entity.id
_entity.type
_entity.pdbx_description
1 polymer ?
#
loop_
_entity_poly.entity_id
_entity_poly.type
_entity_poly.pdbx_seq_one_letter_code
_entity_poly.pdbx_strand_id
1 'polypeptide(L)' 'GDLAKKKIYPTIWWLFRDGLLPENTFIMGYARSRLTVADIRKQSEPFFK' A
#
# COMPACT_ATOMS: atom_id res chain seq x y z
N GLY A 1 0.30 -7.56 7.62
CA GLY A 1 -0.35 -7.41 8.94
C GLY A 1 -1.56 -6.52 8.82
N ASP A 2 -2.51 -6.61 9.76
CA ASP A 2 -3.83 -6.01 9.62
C ASP A 2 -3.81 -4.47 9.56
N LEU A 3 -2.91 -3.82 10.32
CA LEU A 3 -2.68 -2.38 10.28
C LEU A 3 -2.16 -1.92 8.91
N ALA A 4 -1.23 -2.67 8.32
CA ALA A 4 -0.66 -2.33 7.02
C ALA A 4 -1.73 -2.34 5.91
N LYS A 5 -2.57 -3.38 5.90
CA LYS A 5 -3.67 -3.55 4.94
C LYS A 5 -4.74 -2.47 5.08
N LYS A 6 -5.15 -2.14 6.30
CA LYS A 6 -6.31 -1.28 6.58
C LYS A 6 -5.97 0.21 6.63
N LYS A 7 -4.71 0.58 6.88
CA LYS A 7 -4.30 1.99 7.10
C LYS A 7 -3.09 2.41 6.28
N ILE A 8 -1.97 1.69 6.37
CA ILE A 8 -0.69 2.15 5.77
C ILE A 8 -0.76 2.18 4.23
N TYR A 9 -1.11 1.07 3.59
CA TYR A 9 -1.20 1.04 2.12
C TYR A 9 -2.25 2.02 1.56
N PRO A 10 -3.47 2.14 2.13
CA PRO A 10 -4.43 3.15 1.69
C PRO A 10 -3.94 4.59 1.85
N THR A 11 -3.31 4.94 2.98
CA THR A 11 -2.82 6.30 3.21
C THR A 11 -1.69 6.68 2.26
N ILE A 12 -0.74 5.77 2.01
CA ILE A 12 0.34 6.03 1.05
C ILE A 12 -0.23 6.16 -0.38
N TRP A 13 -1.22 5.34 -0.74
CA TRP A 13 -1.93 5.46 -2.00
C TRP A 13 -2.59 6.84 -2.17
N TRP A 14 -3.24 7.37 -1.12
CA TRP A 14 -3.82 8.72 -1.17
C TRP A 14 -2.75 9.80 -1.37
N LEU A 15 -1.63 9.73 -0.65
CA LEU A 15 -0.53 10.68 -0.82
C LEU A 15 0.06 10.63 -2.23
N PHE A 16 0.14 9.44 -2.82
CA PHE A 16 0.59 9.24 -4.20
C PHE A 16 -0.41 9.83 -5.21
N ARG A 17 -1.71 9.54 -5.04
CA ARG A 17 -2.78 10.06 -5.91
C ARG A 17 -2.84 11.59 -5.88
N ASP A 18 -2.66 12.19 -4.70
CA ASP A 18 -2.78 13.63 -4.50
C ASP A 18 -1.48 14.37 -4.87
N GLY A 19 -0.45 13.67 -5.37
CA GLY A 19 0.81 14.27 -5.83
C GLY A 19 1.68 14.86 -4.70
N LEU A 20 1.43 14.45 -3.46
CA LEU A 20 2.17 14.93 -2.28
C LEU A 20 3.47 14.16 -2.04
N LEU A 21 3.74 13.11 -2.82
CA LEU A 21 4.98 12.35 -2.80
C LEU A 21 5.90 12.79 -3.95
N PRO A 22 7.24 12.79 -3.73
CA PRO A 22 8.20 12.97 -4.82
C PRO A 22 8.00 11.95 -5.94
N GLU A 23 8.24 12.34 -7.19
CA GLU A 23 8.02 11.49 -8.38
C GLU A 23 8.76 10.14 -8.32
N ASN A 24 9.93 10.10 -7.67
CA ASN A 24 10.77 8.91 -7.55
C ASN A 24 10.55 8.15 -6.23
N THR A 25 9.30 7.96 -5.82
CA THR A 25 8.97 7.24 -4.58
C THR A 25 8.61 5.78 -4.86
N PHE A 26 9.35 4.86 -4.24
CA PHE A 26 9.09 3.42 -4.32
C PHE A 26 8.69 2.86 -2.95
N ILE A 27 7.64 2.05 -2.94
CA ILE A 27 7.11 1.42 -1.70
C ILE A 27 7.54 -0.05 -1.70
N MET A 28 8.38 -0.43 -0.75
CA MET A 28 8.75 -1.83 -0.52
C MET A 28 8.13 -2.37 0.77
N GLY A 29 7.23 -3.34 0.62
CA GLY A 29 6.63 -4.07 1.74
C GLY A 29 7.44 -5.31 2.09
N TYR A 30 7.80 -5.49 3.35
CA TYR A 30 8.45 -6.69 3.87
C TYR A 30 7.55 -7.44 4.83
N ALA A 31 7.48 -8.77 4.67
CA ALA A 31 6.74 -9.65 5.57
C ALA A 31 7.39 -11.03 5.62
N ARG A 32 7.20 -11.74 6.74
CA ARG A 32 7.62 -13.16 6.88
C ARG A 32 6.83 -14.10 5.96
N SER A 33 5.63 -13.69 5.56
CA SER A 33 4.76 -14.46 4.68
C SER A 33 5.16 -14.27 3.22
N ARG A 34 5.12 -15.34 2.44
CA ARG A 34 5.34 -15.28 0.98
C ARG A 34 4.10 -14.67 0.32
N LEU A 35 4.18 -13.37 0.02
CA LEU A 35 3.10 -12.59 -0.59
C LEU A 35 3.60 -11.92 -1.86
N THR A 36 2.75 -11.83 -2.87
CA THR A 36 3.03 -11.06 -4.09
C THR A 36 2.43 -9.66 -4.01
N VAL A 37 2.87 -8.76 -4.89
CA VAL A 37 2.28 -7.41 -5.01
C VAL A 37 0.79 -7.49 -5.36
N ALA A 38 0.39 -8.48 -6.18
CA ALA A 38 -1.00 -8.72 -6.53
C ALA A 38 -1.85 -9.08 -5.29
N ASP A 39 -1.31 -9.91 -4.39
CA ASP A 39 -2.00 -10.28 -3.15
C ASP A 39 -2.18 -9.08 -2.22
N ILE A 40 -1.15 -8.24 -2.09
CA ILE A 40 -1.20 -7.01 -1.28
C ILE A 40 -2.22 -6.03 -1.84
N ARG A 41 -2.26 -5.87 -3.17
CA ARG A 41 -3.24 -5.02 -3.86
C ARG A 41 -4.66 -5.51 -3.60
N LYS A 42 -4.96 -6.79 -3.86
CA LYS A 42 -6.29 -7.38 -3.62
C LYS A 42 -6.76 -7.25 -2.16
N GLN A 43 -5.83 -7.35 -1.21
CA GLN A 43 -6.13 -7.20 0.21
C GLN A 43 -6.39 -5.76 0.64
N SER A 44 -5.72 -4.78 0.01
CA SER A 44 -5.76 -3.37 0.42
C SER A 44 -6.75 -2.53 -0.41
N GLU A 45 -7.06 -2.97 -1.63
CA GLU A 45 -8.01 -2.34 -2.56
C GLU A 45 -9.39 -2.02 -1.97
N PRO A 46 -10.02 -2.89 -1.14
CA PRO A 46 -11.28 -2.56 -0.48
C PRO A 46 -11.22 -1.35 0.48
N PHE A 47 -10.01 -0.97 0.90
CA PHE A 47 -9.77 0.14 1.81
C PHE A 47 -9.29 1.40 1.08
N PHE A 48 -9.06 1.32 -0.24
CA PHE A 48 -8.70 2.46 -1.08
C PHE A 48 -10.00 3.18 -1.44
N LYS A 49 -10.44 4.11 -0.57
CA LYS A 49 -11.56 5.00 -0.85
C LYS A 49 -11.14 6.21 -1.67
#